data_AF-A0A1Z4I581-F1
#
_entry.id   AF-A0A1Z4I581-F1
#
_cell.length_a   1.000
_cell.length_b   1.000
_cell.length_c   1.000
_cell.angle_alpha   90.00
_cell.angle_beta   90.00
_cell.angle_gamma   90.00
#
_symmetry.space_group_name_H-M   'P 1'
#
loop_
_entity.id
_entity.type
_entity.pdbx_description
1 polymer ?
#
loop_
_entity_poly.entity_id
_entity_poly.type
_entity_poly.pdbx_seq_one_letter_code
_entity_poly.pdbx_strand_id
1 'polypeptide(L)'
;MTTNCLMPPHESYKDKVFTLGPVGYPGLRHISIRDISPVIQKALELPGFTEASEQRTATTGFARNAVLGVADDVINAVKQGDIRHFFLVGGCDGAKPGRNYYSDLVAQMPNDCVVLTLGCGKFRFFDQNLGDIGGIPRLIDIGQCNDAYSAIQIAVALAGAFKVNVNQLPLSMILSWYEQKAIAVLLTLLYLGIQNIRIGPTLPAFLTPNVVKLLSEKYHLQLITTPEQDLAVCLG
;
A
#
# COMPACT_ATOMS: atom_id res chain seq x y z
N MET A 1 -5.40 -20.28 -1.48
CA MET A 1 -5.33 -19.26 -0.42
C MET A 1 -4.29 -19.65 0.60
N THR A 2 -3.18 -18.89 0.67
CA THR A 2 -2.05 -19.10 1.60
C THR A 2 -2.22 -18.33 2.91
N THR A 3 -2.85 -17.16 2.87
CA THR A 3 -3.14 -16.27 4.01
C THR A 3 -4.53 -15.65 3.85
N ASN A 4 -4.92 -14.78 4.79
CA ASN A 4 -6.03 -13.85 4.57
C ASN A 4 -5.80 -12.99 3.30
N CYS A 5 -6.84 -12.52 2.61
CA CYS A 5 -8.27 -12.48 3.00
C CYS A 5 -9.13 -13.40 2.13
N LEU A 6 -9.63 -14.50 2.72
CA LEU A 6 -10.63 -15.35 2.08
C LEU A 6 -12.03 -14.85 2.49
N MET A 7 -12.78 -14.33 1.53
CA MET A 7 -14.21 -14.07 1.70
C MET A 7 -14.99 -15.39 1.60
N PRO A 8 -16.20 -15.50 2.17
CA PRO A 8 -17.08 -16.64 1.92
C PRO A 8 -17.17 -16.94 0.42
N PRO A 9 -16.67 -18.10 -0.03
CA PRO A 9 -16.58 -18.42 -1.45
C PRO A 9 -17.99 -18.61 -2.02
N HIS A 10 -18.25 -18.05 -3.19
CA HIS A 10 -19.51 -18.25 -3.88
C HIS A 10 -19.61 -19.70 -4.41
N GLU A 11 -20.83 -20.24 -4.44
CA GLU A 11 -21.12 -21.60 -4.90
C GLU A 11 -20.59 -21.88 -6.31
N SER A 12 -20.57 -20.87 -7.18
CA SER A 12 -20.10 -21.00 -8.57
C SER A 12 -18.60 -21.26 -8.73
N TYR A 13 -17.79 -21.02 -7.69
CA TYR A 13 -16.34 -21.22 -7.77
C TYR A 13 -15.73 -21.94 -6.56
N LYS A 14 -16.51 -22.25 -5.52
CA LYS A 14 -15.99 -22.85 -4.28
C LYS A 14 -15.23 -24.16 -4.51
N ASP A 15 -15.62 -24.95 -5.51
CA ASP A 15 -14.99 -26.22 -5.87
C ASP A 15 -13.57 -26.06 -6.47
N LYS A 16 -13.20 -24.84 -6.82
CA LYS A 16 -11.89 -24.46 -7.38
C LYS A 16 -11.01 -23.74 -6.35
N VAL A 17 -11.51 -23.49 -5.12
CA VAL A 17 -10.75 -22.80 -4.08
C VAL A 17 -10.08 -23.82 -3.16
N PHE A 18 -8.74 -23.71 -3.08
CA PHE A 18 -7.92 -24.48 -2.17
C PHE A 18 -7.40 -23.59 -1.04
N THR A 19 -7.35 -24.12 0.17
CA THR A 19 -6.75 -23.45 1.33
C THR A 19 -5.45 -24.14 1.73
N LEU A 20 -4.51 -23.39 2.28
CA LEU A 20 -3.20 -23.88 2.71
C LEU A 20 -2.69 -23.02 3.86
N GLY A 21 -1.86 -23.59 4.73
CA GLY A 21 -1.23 -22.87 5.83
C GLY A 21 -2.26 -22.53 6.91
N PRO A 22 -2.30 -21.29 7.44
CA PRO A 22 -3.24 -20.91 8.49
C PRO A 22 -4.69 -20.74 8.00
N VAL A 23 -4.96 -20.85 6.69
CA VAL A 23 -6.28 -20.59 6.12
C VAL A 23 -7.13 -21.86 6.15
N GLY A 24 -8.37 -21.75 6.62
CA GLY A 24 -9.38 -22.80 6.54
C GLY A 24 -10.78 -22.21 6.34
N TYR A 25 -11.65 -22.96 5.67
CA TYR A 25 -13.06 -22.64 5.50
C TYR A 25 -13.86 -23.95 5.34
N PRO A 26 -15.01 -24.12 6.03
CA PRO A 26 -15.80 -25.35 5.93
C PRO A 26 -16.17 -25.71 4.48
N GLY A 27 -15.94 -26.96 4.09
CA GLY A 27 -16.24 -27.46 2.75
C GLY A 27 -15.21 -27.10 1.67
N LEU A 28 -14.17 -26.30 1.96
CA LEU A 28 -13.05 -26.11 1.04
C LEU A 28 -11.97 -27.18 1.26
N ARG A 29 -11.32 -27.56 0.16
CA ARG A 29 -10.19 -28.49 0.23
C ARG A 29 -8.97 -27.80 0.83
N HIS A 30 -8.46 -28.34 1.93
CA HIS A 30 -7.20 -27.90 2.55
C HIS A 30 -6.06 -28.77 2.03
N ILE A 31 -4.96 -28.15 1.59
CA ILE A 31 -3.82 -28.83 0.97
C ILE A 31 -2.51 -28.50 1.70
N SER A 32 -1.51 -29.35 1.50
CA SER A 32 -0.15 -29.12 1.97
C SER A 32 0.67 -28.39 0.91
N ILE A 33 1.57 -27.51 1.33
CA ILE A 33 2.55 -26.91 0.41
C ILE A 33 3.49 -27.95 -0.22
N ARG A 34 3.63 -29.11 0.43
CA ARG A 34 4.45 -30.23 -0.07
C ARG A 34 3.80 -30.99 -1.22
N ASP A 35 2.48 -30.89 -1.37
CA ASP A 35 1.72 -31.53 -2.44
C ASP A 35 0.62 -30.60 -2.95
N ILE A 36 0.94 -29.92 -4.05
CA ILE A 36 0.02 -29.06 -4.78
C ILE A 36 -0.60 -29.75 -6.00
N SER A 37 -0.39 -31.06 -6.18
CA SER A 37 -0.96 -31.83 -7.30
C SER A 37 -2.48 -31.68 -7.46
N PRO A 38 -3.29 -31.55 -6.38
CA PRO A 38 -4.73 -31.31 -6.53
C PRO A 38 -5.08 -30.00 -7.25
N VAL A 39 -4.28 -28.95 -7.06
CA VAL A 39 -4.50 -27.65 -7.71
C VAL A 39 -4.17 -27.75 -9.19
N ILE A 40 -3.09 -28.45 -9.53
CA ILE A 40 -2.65 -28.67 -10.91
C ILE A 40 -3.70 -29.47 -11.68
N GLN A 41 -4.16 -30.58 -11.11
CA GLN A 41 -5.21 -31.42 -11.72
C GLN A 41 -6.48 -30.60 -11.98
N LYS A 42 -6.95 -29.87 -10.96
CA LYS A 42 -8.12 -29.01 -11.11
C LYS A 42 -7.93 -27.93 -12.17
N ALA A 43 -6.73 -27.34 -12.28
CA ALA A 43 -6.44 -26.35 -13.31
C ALA A 43 -6.49 -26.94 -14.73
N LEU A 44 -5.98 -28.16 -14.93
CA LEU A 44 -6.01 -28.88 -16.22
C LEU A 44 -7.42 -29.27 -16.66
N GLU A 45 -8.35 -29.47 -15.73
CA GLU A 45 -9.76 -29.77 -16.01
C GLU A 45 -10.57 -28.53 -16.44
N LEU A 46 -10.07 -27.31 -16.16
CA LEU A 46 -10.82 -26.08 -16.40
C LEU A 46 -10.54 -25.52 -17.80
N PRO A 47 -11.52 -24.83 -18.42
CA PRO A 47 -11.36 -24.23 -19.74
C PRO A 47 -10.37 -23.04 -19.76
N GLY A 48 -9.79 -22.67 -18.62
CA GLY A 48 -8.94 -21.48 -18.49
C GLY A 48 -9.74 -20.19 -18.55
N PHE A 49 -9.06 -19.10 -18.93
CA PHE A 49 -9.69 -17.81 -19.19
C PHE A 49 -10.30 -17.82 -20.60
N THR A 50 -11.63 -17.71 -20.69
CA THR A 50 -12.37 -17.71 -21.97
C THR A 50 -12.65 -16.32 -22.51
N GLU A 51 -12.47 -15.28 -21.69
CA GLU A 51 -12.72 -13.90 -22.05
C GLU A 51 -11.42 -13.20 -22.43
N ALA A 52 -11.43 -12.49 -23.54
CA ALA A 52 -10.34 -11.58 -23.90
C ALA A 52 -10.47 -10.30 -23.07
N SER A 53 -9.35 -9.86 -22.49
CA SER A 53 -9.25 -8.57 -21.81
C SER A 53 -8.13 -7.74 -22.43
N GLU A 54 -8.25 -6.42 -22.31
CA GLU A 54 -7.19 -5.51 -22.71
C GLU A 54 -5.92 -5.82 -21.90
N GLN A 55 -4.80 -6.01 -22.60
CA GLN A 55 -3.51 -6.22 -21.94
C GLN A 55 -3.09 -4.93 -21.25
N ARG A 56 -2.97 -5.00 -19.93
CA ARG A 56 -2.43 -3.92 -19.11
C ARG A 56 -1.13 -4.39 -18.48
N THR A 57 -0.18 -3.47 -18.34
CA THR A 57 1.11 -3.73 -17.69
C THR A 57 1.27 -2.78 -16.52
N ALA A 58 1.95 -3.26 -15.47
CA ALA A 58 2.30 -2.46 -14.32
C ALA A 58 3.72 -2.81 -13.89
N THR A 59 4.57 -1.79 -13.76
CA THR A 59 5.95 -1.97 -13.29
C THR A 59 5.95 -2.10 -11.78
N THR A 60 6.57 -3.16 -11.26
CA THR A 60 6.64 -3.46 -9.82
C THR A 60 8.06 -3.87 -9.43
N GLY A 61 8.29 -4.11 -8.13
CA GLY A 61 9.57 -4.61 -7.64
C GLY A 61 10.50 -3.52 -7.10
N PHE A 62 9.96 -2.34 -6.79
CA PHE A 62 10.71 -1.22 -6.21
C PHE A 62 10.86 -1.36 -4.68
N ALA A 63 11.24 -2.55 -4.21
CA ALA A 63 11.65 -2.74 -2.82
C ALA A 63 12.98 -2.01 -2.55
N ARG A 64 13.42 -2.00 -1.29
CA ARG A 64 14.55 -1.17 -0.84
C ARG A 64 15.82 -1.28 -1.70
N ASN A 65 16.23 -2.48 -2.13
CA ASN A 65 17.47 -2.63 -2.89
C ASN A 65 17.36 -2.01 -4.29
N ALA A 66 16.20 -2.13 -4.93
CA ALA A 66 15.98 -1.53 -6.25
C ALA A 66 15.98 0.00 -6.16
N VAL A 67 15.26 0.57 -5.18
CA VAL A 67 15.19 2.02 -4.98
C VAL A 67 16.54 2.58 -4.51
N LEU A 68 17.19 1.92 -3.55
CA LEU A 68 18.49 2.38 -3.05
C LEU A 68 19.61 2.23 -4.10
N GLY A 69 19.47 1.30 -5.05
CA GLY A 69 20.39 1.18 -6.19
C GLY A 69 20.38 2.37 -7.14
N VAL A 70 19.32 3.18 -7.12
CA VAL A 70 19.17 4.44 -7.88
C VAL A 70 18.95 5.63 -6.96
N ALA A 71 19.38 5.54 -5.70
CA ALA A 71 19.15 6.59 -4.70
C ALA A 71 19.74 7.94 -5.14
N ASP A 72 20.91 7.94 -5.78
CA ASP A 72 21.56 9.17 -6.25
C ASP A 72 20.69 9.91 -7.28
N ASP A 73 20.07 9.19 -8.22
CA ASP A 73 19.17 9.79 -9.21
C ASP A 73 17.93 10.39 -8.54
N VAL A 74 17.32 9.66 -7.59
CA VAL A 74 16.17 10.15 -6.81
C VAL A 74 16.56 11.38 -5.98
N ILE A 75 17.70 11.36 -5.30
CA ILE A 75 18.21 12.48 -4.50
C ILE A 75 18.48 13.68 -5.38
N ASN A 76 19.07 13.47 -6.56
CA ASN A 76 19.36 14.54 -7.51
C ASN A 76 18.08 15.18 -8.05
N ALA A 77 17.09 14.39 -8.43
CA ALA A 77 15.78 14.89 -8.89
C ALA A 77 15.08 15.74 -7.80
N VAL A 78 15.17 15.34 -6.53
CA VAL A 78 14.64 16.15 -5.41
C VAL A 78 15.45 17.44 -5.23
N LYS A 79 16.79 17.39 -5.28
CA LYS A 79 17.64 18.58 -5.13
C LYS A 79 17.48 19.58 -6.26
N GLN A 80 17.20 19.11 -7.47
CA GLN A 80 16.95 19.95 -8.65
C GLN A 80 15.52 20.52 -8.67
N GLY A 81 14.63 20.00 -7.83
CA GLY A 81 13.24 20.43 -7.74
C GLY A 81 12.30 19.71 -8.73
N ASP A 82 12.79 18.69 -9.44
CA ASP A 82 11.98 17.88 -10.37
C ASP A 82 10.96 17.04 -9.60
N ILE A 83 11.35 16.51 -8.43
CA ILE A 83 10.45 15.85 -7.49
C ILE A 83 10.26 16.76 -6.29
N ARG A 84 9.07 17.35 -6.19
CA ARG A 84 8.69 18.24 -5.09
C ARG A 84 8.30 17.47 -3.84
N HIS A 85 7.54 16.39 -3.98
CA HIS A 85 6.95 15.68 -2.83
C HIS A 85 6.72 14.19 -3.09
N PHE A 86 6.90 13.39 -2.06
CA PHE A 86 6.55 11.97 -2.04
C PHE A 86 5.27 11.74 -1.23
N PHE A 87 4.43 10.84 -1.72
CA PHE A 87 3.27 10.37 -0.98
C PHE A 87 3.37 8.87 -0.79
N LEU A 88 3.42 8.41 0.46
CA LEU A 88 3.16 7.01 0.77
C LEU A 88 1.66 6.78 0.86
N VAL A 89 1.07 6.29 -0.23
CA VAL A 89 -0.35 5.92 -0.30
C VAL A 89 -0.47 4.41 -0.39
N GLY A 90 -1.07 3.76 0.59
CA GLY A 90 -1.14 2.30 0.58
C GLY A 90 -1.66 1.69 1.87
N GLY A 91 -1.37 0.41 2.10
CA GLY A 91 -1.87 -0.37 3.21
C GLY A 91 -2.88 -1.43 2.76
N CYS A 92 -4.08 -1.45 3.35
CA CYS A 92 -5.08 -2.48 3.05
C CYS A 92 -6.37 -1.92 2.45
N ASP A 93 -6.81 -2.54 1.35
CA ASP A 93 -8.10 -2.30 0.73
C ASP A 93 -9.24 -3.12 1.37
N GLY A 94 -10.49 -2.76 1.08
CA GLY A 94 -11.69 -3.47 1.49
C GLY A 94 -12.95 -2.94 0.83
N ALA A 95 -14.10 -3.55 1.11
CA ALA A 95 -15.38 -3.22 0.46
C ALA A 95 -16.10 -1.98 1.02
N LYS A 96 -15.63 -1.41 2.14
CA LYS A 96 -16.29 -0.27 2.79
C LYS A 96 -16.34 0.95 1.85
N PRO A 97 -17.50 1.59 1.65
CA PRO A 97 -17.60 2.84 0.89
C PRO A 97 -16.67 3.94 1.44
N GLY A 98 -16.31 4.90 0.58
CA GLY A 98 -15.40 6.00 0.91
C GLY A 98 -13.93 5.74 0.56
N ARG A 99 -13.58 4.54 0.08
CA ARG A 99 -12.21 4.22 -0.36
C ARG A 99 -11.84 4.75 -1.75
N ASN A 100 -12.82 5.28 -2.50
CA ASN A 100 -12.55 6.03 -3.74
C ASN A 100 -11.69 7.26 -3.46
N TYR A 101 -11.73 7.79 -2.23
CA TYR A 101 -10.78 8.79 -1.75
C TYR A 101 -9.34 8.53 -2.20
N TYR A 102 -8.84 7.28 -2.10
CA TYR A 102 -7.44 6.99 -2.46
C TYR A 102 -7.20 7.05 -3.97
N SER A 103 -8.18 6.62 -4.76
CA SER A 103 -8.15 6.73 -6.23
C SER A 103 -8.15 8.20 -6.66
N ASP A 104 -9.05 8.99 -6.06
CA ASP A 104 -9.25 10.41 -6.35
C ASP A 104 -8.03 11.24 -5.90
N LEU A 105 -7.50 10.95 -4.71
CA LEU A 105 -6.29 11.57 -4.18
C LEU A 105 -5.10 11.38 -5.12
N VAL A 106 -4.83 10.14 -5.55
CA VAL A 106 -3.70 9.85 -6.44
C VAL A 106 -3.90 10.48 -7.83
N ALA A 107 -5.13 10.45 -8.37
CA ALA A 107 -5.44 11.06 -9.66
C ALA A 107 -5.27 12.59 -9.66
N GLN A 108 -5.48 13.24 -8.51
CA GLN A 108 -5.32 14.69 -8.34
C GLN A 108 -3.87 15.11 -8.03
N MET A 109 -2.94 14.17 -7.82
CA MET A 109 -1.56 14.51 -7.46
C MET A 109 -0.82 15.24 -8.59
N PRO A 110 -0.19 16.39 -8.30
CA PRO A 110 0.61 17.13 -9.27
C PRO A 110 1.72 16.29 -9.91
N ASN A 111 2.06 16.61 -11.17
CA ASN A 111 3.01 15.84 -11.97
C ASN A 111 4.46 15.84 -11.45
N ASP A 112 4.78 16.71 -10.49
CA ASP A 112 6.06 16.78 -9.78
C ASP A 112 6.07 15.97 -8.47
N CYS A 113 5.04 15.14 -8.24
CA CYS A 113 4.91 14.29 -7.05
C CYS A 113 5.02 12.80 -7.41
N VAL A 114 5.60 12.02 -6.49
CA VAL A 114 5.77 10.57 -6.62
C VAL A 114 4.96 9.82 -5.57
N VAL A 115 4.23 8.78 -5.99
CA VAL A 115 3.46 7.88 -5.15
C VAL A 115 4.26 6.63 -4.83
N LEU A 116 4.64 6.48 -3.58
CA LEU A 116 5.11 5.23 -2.99
C LEU A 116 3.89 4.41 -2.57
N THR A 117 3.81 3.15 -2.93
CA THR A 117 2.70 2.28 -2.52
C THR A 117 3.15 0.91 -2.04
N LEU A 118 2.31 0.28 -1.22
CA LEU A 118 2.50 -1.06 -0.68
C LEU A 118 1.17 -1.66 -0.23
N GLY A 119 1.12 -2.98 -0.17
CA GLY A 119 -0.08 -3.72 0.26
C GLY A 119 -1.24 -3.61 -0.73
N CYS A 120 -2.36 -4.27 -0.44
CA CYS A 120 -3.48 -4.34 -1.37
C CYS A 120 -4.20 -2.99 -1.55
N GLY A 121 -3.96 -2.00 -0.69
CA GLY A 121 -4.46 -0.62 -0.88
C GLY A 121 -4.07 -0.02 -2.24
N LYS A 122 -2.95 -0.46 -2.83
CA LYS A 122 -2.49 -0.02 -4.15
C LYS A 122 -3.54 -0.22 -5.25
N PHE A 123 -4.35 -1.28 -5.18
CA PHE A 123 -5.30 -1.64 -6.24
C PHE A 123 -6.42 -0.61 -6.45
N ARG A 124 -6.50 0.43 -5.62
CA ARG A 124 -7.36 1.60 -5.85
C ARG A 124 -6.87 2.51 -6.97
N PHE A 125 -5.59 2.51 -7.27
CA PHE A 125 -4.96 3.41 -8.24
C PHE A 125 -3.83 2.74 -9.04
N PHE A 126 -3.64 1.43 -8.88
CA PHE A 126 -2.54 0.67 -9.47
C PHE A 126 -2.55 0.65 -11.00
N ASP A 127 -3.71 0.90 -11.60
CA ASP A 127 -3.92 0.96 -13.05
C ASP A 127 -3.98 2.39 -13.61
N GLN A 128 -3.75 3.42 -12.77
CA GLN A 128 -3.65 4.80 -13.24
C GLN A 128 -2.32 5.05 -13.94
N ASN A 129 -2.36 5.68 -15.12
CA ASN A 129 -1.16 6.08 -15.83
C ASN A 129 -0.65 7.43 -15.29
N LEU A 130 0.26 7.38 -14.32
CA LEU A 130 0.84 8.58 -13.71
C LEU A 130 2.06 9.13 -14.46
N GLY A 131 2.62 8.39 -15.42
CA GLY A 131 3.86 8.76 -16.11
C GLY A 131 5.12 8.62 -15.24
N ASP A 132 6.18 9.34 -15.62
CA ASP A 132 7.48 9.36 -14.97
C ASP A 132 8.03 10.80 -14.83
N ILE A 133 9.03 10.97 -13.98
CA ILE A 133 9.80 12.21 -13.81
C ILE A 133 11.27 11.87 -14.09
N GLY A 134 11.79 12.31 -15.23
CA GLY A 134 13.18 12.03 -15.62
C GLY A 134 13.50 10.54 -15.72
N GLY A 135 12.53 9.70 -16.12
CA GLY A 135 12.66 8.24 -16.17
C GLY A 135 12.34 7.52 -14.85
N ILE A 136 12.06 8.24 -13.76
CA ILE A 136 11.62 7.66 -12.48
C ILE A 136 10.10 7.51 -12.51
N PRO A 137 9.54 6.29 -12.45
CA PRO A 137 8.09 6.10 -12.44
C PRO A 137 7.41 6.85 -11.29
N ARG A 138 6.32 7.56 -11.57
CA ARG A 138 5.55 8.27 -10.54
C ARG A 138 4.78 7.34 -9.62
N LEU A 139 4.52 6.10 -10.02
CA LEU A 139 3.98 5.05 -9.16
C LEU A 139 5.07 4.03 -8.84
N ILE A 140 5.52 4.01 -7.59
CA ILE A 140 6.59 3.14 -7.10
C ILE A 140 5.97 2.08 -6.19
N ASP A 141 5.79 0.87 -6.72
CA ASP A 141 5.29 -0.27 -5.95
C ASP A 141 6.41 -0.96 -5.15
N ILE A 142 6.37 -0.77 -3.83
CA ILE A 142 7.34 -1.30 -2.86
C ILE A 142 7.03 -2.74 -2.47
N GLY A 143 5.82 -3.25 -2.77
CA GLY A 143 5.45 -4.66 -2.60
C GLY A 143 4.23 -4.91 -1.71
N GLN A 144 4.31 -5.93 -0.88
CA GLN A 144 3.25 -6.34 0.05
C GLN A 144 3.18 -5.42 1.28
N CYS A 145 2.20 -5.62 2.15
CA CYS A 145 2.07 -4.82 3.38
C CYS A 145 3.31 -4.89 4.29
N ASN A 146 4.01 -6.03 4.31
CA ASN A 146 5.26 -6.21 5.06
C ASN A 146 6.44 -5.46 4.46
N ASP A 147 6.37 -5.07 3.19
CA ASP A 147 7.37 -4.20 2.56
C ASP A 147 7.28 -2.74 3.05
N ALA A 148 6.40 -2.45 4.02
CA ALA A 148 6.53 -1.29 4.89
C ALA A 148 7.93 -1.16 5.50
N TYR A 149 8.60 -2.29 5.79
CA TYR A 149 10.01 -2.27 6.17
C TYR A 149 10.90 -1.63 5.08
N SER A 150 10.70 -2.01 3.82
CA SER A 150 11.43 -1.42 2.69
C SER A 150 11.14 0.07 2.55
N ALA A 151 9.89 0.50 2.69
CA ALA A 151 9.52 1.92 2.68
C ALA A 151 10.21 2.71 3.81
N ILE A 152 10.29 2.15 5.03
CA ILE A 152 11.01 2.75 6.16
C ILE A 152 12.50 2.87 5.84
N GLN A 153 13.13 1.83 5.28
CA GLN A 153 14.55 1.87 4.92
C GLN A 153 14.84 2.95 3.85
N ILE A 154 13.96 3.08 2.85
CA ILE A 154 14.06 4.14 1.84
C ILE A 154 13.96 5.52 2.49
N ALA A 155 12.98 5.75 3.36
CA ALA A 155 12.81 7.02 4.06
C ALA A 155 14.02 7.36 4.96
N VAL A 156 14.55 6.39 5.69
CA VAL A 156 15.76 6.58 6.53
C VAL A 156 16.98 6.93 5.67
N ALA A 157 17.16 6.27 4.53
CA ALA A 157 18.28 6.56 3.62
C ALA A 157 18.17 7.98 3.02
N LEU A 158 16.98 8.37 2.55
CA LEU A 158 16.73 9.72 2.05
C LEU A 158 16.97 10.77 3.15
N ALA A 159 16.45 10.55 4.36
CA ALA A 159 16.67 11.44 5.49
C ALA A 159 18.18 11.60 5.80
N GLY A 160 18.94 10.51 5.75
CA GLY A 160 20.40 10.53 5.90
C GLY A 160 21.10 11.34 4.80
N ALA A 161 20.70 11.17 3.54
CA ALA A 161 21.26 11.90 2.40
C ALA A 161 21.00 13.42 2.48
N PHE A 162 19.82 13.81 2.98
CA PHE A 162 19.46 15.21 3.20
C PHE A 162 19.93 15.77 4.56
N LYS A 163 20.48 14.92 5.44
CA LYS A 163 20.89 15.26 6.81
C LYS A 163 19.76 15.86 7.65
N VAL A 164 18.56 15.30 7.51
CA VAL A 164 17.35 15.71 8.23
C VAL A 164 16.72 14.52 8.97
N ASN A 165 15.74 14.78 9.83
CA ASN A 165 14.89 13.73 10.37
C ASN A 165 13.88 13.23 9.32
N VAL A 166 13.41 11.98 9.43
CA VAL A 166 12.39 11.41 8.53
C VAL A 166 11.12 12.28 8.48
N ASN A 167 10.69 12.86 9.61
CA ASN A 167 9.52 13.74 9.66
C ASN A 167 9.72 15.10 8.95
N GLN A 168 10.95 15.42 8.53
CA GLN A 168 11.28 16.64 7.79
C GLN A 168 11.46 16.40 6.29
N LEU A 169 11.37 15.15 5.84
CA LEU A 169 11.35 14.84 4.42
C LEU A 169 10.09 15.42 3.76
N PRO A 170 10.14 15.75 2.46
CA PRO A 170 8.94 16.04 1.67
C PRO A 170 8.16 14.74 1.42
N LEU A 171 7.65 14.13 2.48
CA LEU A 171 6.97 12.84 2.48
C LEU A 171 5.69 12.93 3.31
N SER A 172 4.55 12.70 2.67
CA SER A 172 3.26 12.56 3.33
C SER A 172 2.82 11.10 3.37
N MET A 173 2.32 10.64 4.53
CA MET A 173 1.84 9.27 4.70
C MET A 173 0.32 9.22 4.82
N ILE A 174 -0.33 8.57 3.85
CA ILE A 174 -1.78 8.44 3.74
C ILE A 174 -2.12 6.94 3.68
N LEU A 175 -2.45 6.38 4.83
CA LEU A 175 -2.55 4.95 5.05
C LEU A 175 -3.99 4.46 5.10
N SER A 176 -4.30 3.50 4.24
CA SER A 176 -5.50 2.69 4.30
C SER A 176 -5.30 1.49 5.22
N TRP A 177 -6.32 1.15 6.01
CA TRP A 177 -6.28 -0.06 6.83
C TRP A 177 -7.58 -0.88 6.69
N TYR A 178 -7.50 -2.16 7.06
CA TYR A 178 -8.64 -3.07 7.03
C TYR A 178 -8.48 -4.16 8.10
N GLU A 179 -7.32 -4.80 8.15
CA GLU A 179 -7.02 -5.92 9.04
C GLU A 179 -5.77 -5.65 9.89
N GLN A 180 -5.33 -6.67 10.64
CA GLN A 180 -4.40 -6.49 11.77
C GLN A 180 -2.95 -6.23 11.34
N LYS A 181 -2.52 -6.68 10.15
CA LYS A 181 -1.16 -6.38 9.66
C LYS A 181 -0.99 -4.87 9.40
N ALA A 182 -2.02 -4.18 8.91
CA ALA A 182 -1.99 -2.72 8.78
C ALA A 182 -1.82 -2.02 10.15
N ILE A 183 -2.43 -2.56 11.20
CA ILE A 183 -2.28 -2.02 12.56
C ILE A 183 -0.86 -2.25 13.10
N ALA A 184 -0.27 -3.42 12.83
CA ALA A 184 1.13 -3.68 13.19
C ALA A 184 2.10 -2.71 12.48
N VAL A 185 1.85 -2.40 11.21
CA VAL A 185 2.61 -1.38 10.46
C VAL A 185 2.44 0.00 11.10
N LEU A 186 1.20 0.41 11.40
CA LEU A 186 0.95 1.69 12.07
C LEU A 186 1.71 1.80 13.40
N LEU A 187 1.61 0.78 14.26
CA LEU A 187 2.31 0.76 15.55
C LEU A 187 3.83 0.82 15.39
N THR A 188 4.37 0.20 14.34
CA THR A 188 5.80 0.28 14.02
C THR A 188 6.20 1.71 13.66
N LEU A 189 5.42 2.40 12.81
CA LEU A 189 5.66 3.79 12.44
C LEU A 189 5.59 4.71 13.67
N LEU A 190 4.59 4.53 14.53
CA LEU A 190 4.46 5.29 15.78
C LEU A 190 5.64 5.03 16.72
N TYR A 191 6.10 3.77 16.85
CA TYR A 191 7.28 3.42 17.65
C TYR A 191 8.55 4.12 17.13
N LEU A 192 8.71 4.21 15.80
CA LEU A 192 9.82 4.93 15.15
C LEU A 192 9.69 6.46 15.25
N GLY A 193 8.64 6.98 15.89
CA GLY A 193 8.42 8.41 16.07
C GLY A 193 7.97 9.11 14.80
N ILE A 194 7.40 8.38 13.83
CA ILE A 194 6.80 8.98 12.64
C ILE A 194 5.51 9.71 13.05
N GLN A 195 5.34 10.92 12.54
CA GLN A 195 4.24 11.81 12.84
C GLN A 195 3.44 12.17 11.58
N ASN A 196 2.31 12.84 11.77
CA ASN A 196 1.48 13.40 10.69
C ASN A 196 0.92 12.36 9.72
N ILE A 197 0.70 11.13 10.21
CA ILE A 197 0.07 10.06 9.43
C ILE A 197 -1.43 10.36 9.29
N ARG A 198 -1.94 10.29 8.07
CA ARG A 198 -3.39 10.24 7.80
C ARG A 198 -3.83 8.80 7.67
N ILE A 199 -4.88 8.40 8.39
CA ILE A 199 -5.41 7.03 8.36
C ILE A 199 -6.89 7.01 7.95
N GLY A 200 -7.30 6.00 7.19
CA GLY A 200 -8.69 5.90 6.72
C GLY A 200 -9.11 4.51 6.22
N PRO A 201 -10.39 4.35 5.81
CA PRO A 201 -11.38 5.42 5.67
C PRO A 201 -12.11 5.81 6.97
N THR A 202 -11.93 5.03 8.04
CA THR A 202 -12.46 5.36 9.38
C THR A 202 -11.45 4.98 10.43
N LEU A 203 -11.54 5.55 11.64
CA LEU A 203 -10.70 5.11 12.75
C LEU A 203 -11.02 3.65 13.13
N PRO A 204 -10.02 2.88 13.60
CA PRO A 204 -10.27 1.56 14.17
C PRO A 204 -11.20 1.65 15.39
N ALA A 205 -12.27 0.85 15.37
CA ALA A 205 -13.31 0.87 16.40
C ALA A 205 -12.80 0.46 17.79
N PHE A 206 -11.64 -0.21 17.87
CA PHE A 206 -11.02 -0.59 19.13
C PHE A 206 -10.20 0.55 19.79
N LEU A 207 -10.06 1.71 19.13
CA LEU A 207 -9.43 2.88 19.73
C LEU A 207 -10.46 3.67 20.54
N THR A 208 -10.24 3.75 21.85
CA THR A 208 -11.08 4.58 22.73
C THR A 208 -10.80 6.07 22.52
N PRO A 209 -11.72 6.97 22.88
CA PRO A 209 -11.50 8.41 22.74
C PRO A 209 -10.20 8.92 23.38
N ASN A 210 -9.83 8.37 24.55
CA ASN A 210 -8.58 8.73 25.23
C ASN A 210 -7.34 8.28 24.44
N VAL A 211 -7.39 7.10 23.83
CA VAL A 211 -6.29 6.61 22.98
C VAL A 211 -6.19 7.43 21.71
N VAL A 212 -7.32 7.74 21.06
CA VAL A 212 -7.34 8.61 19.87
C VAL A 212 -6.75 9.99 20.20
N LYS A 213 -7.15 10.58 21.32
CA LYS A 213 -6.62 11.86 21.79
C LYS A 213 -5.11 11.79 22.00
N LEU A 214 -4.61 10.77 22.70
CA LEU A 214 -3.17 10.57 22.90
C LEU A 214 -2.42 10.44 21.58
N LEU A 215 -2.94 9.65 20.62
CA LEU A 215 -2.30 9.45 19.32
C LEU A 215 -2.30 10.74 18.49
N SER A 216 -3.37 11.52 18.55
CA SER A 216 -3.46 12.83 17.91
C SER A 216 -2.50 13.83 18.53
N GLU A 217 -2.45 13.95 19.87
CA GLU A 217 -1.57 14.91 20.56
C GLU A 217 -0.08 14.56 20.43
N LYS A 218 0.27 13.27 20.47
CA LYS A 218 1.67 12.84 20.49
C LYS A 218 2.27 12.64 19.10
N TYR A 219 1.48 12.13 18.15
CA TYR A 219 1.96 11.75 16.82
C TYR A 219 1.27 12.52 15.69
N HIS A 220 0.33 13.43 16.03
CA HIS A 220 -0.47 14.15 15.05
C HIS A 220 -1.17 13.19 14.07
N LEU A 221 -1.63 12.04 14.59
CA LEU A 221 -2.40 11.07 13.82
C LEU A 221 -3.75 11.68 13.45
N GLN A 222 -4.06 11.71 12.16
CA GLN A 222 -5.25 12.35 11.61
C GLN A 222 -6.12 11.34 10.87
N LEU A 223 -7.43 11.52 10.91
CA LEU A 223 -8.32 10.84 9.97
C LEU A 223 -8.23 11.55 8.61
N ILE A 224 -8.32 10.79 7.51
CA ILE A 224 -8.47 11.39 6.18
C ILE A 224 -9.73 12.30 6.11
N THR A 225 -9.68 13.30 5.25
CA THR A 225 -10.77 14.25 4.99
C THR A 225 -11.27 14.09 3.55
N THR A 226 -11.20 15.13 2.72
CA THR A 226 -11.38 15.02 1.26
C THR A 226 -10.01 14.98 0.57
N PRO A 227 -9.92 14.39 -0.64
CA PRO A 227 -8.67 14.38 -1.39
C PRO A 227 -8.06 15.78 -1.56
N GLU A 228 -8.89 16.78 -1.87
CA GLU A 228 -8.46 18.15 -2.13
C GLU A 228 -7.89 18.80 -0.86
N GLN A 229 -8.55 18.62 0.27
CA GLN A 229 -8.13 19.16 1.56
C GLN A 229 -6.83 18.52 2.04
N ASP A 230 -6.72 17.19 1.94
CA ASP A 230 -5.52 16.49 2.38
C ASP A 230 -4.33 16.77 1.46
N LEU A 231 -4.53 16.90 0.15
CA LEU A 231 -3.47 17.33 -0.78
C LEU A 231 -2.98 18.74 -0.47
N ALA A 232 -3.90 19.69 -0.25
CA ALA A 232 -3.54 21.06 0.09
C ALA A 232 -2.67 21.10 1.37
N VAL A 233 -3.11 20.44 2.45
CA VAL A 233 -2.32 20.41 3.69
C VAL A 233 -0.99 19.67 3.52
N CYS A 234 -0.93 18.62 2.70
CA CYS A 234 0.31 17.89 2.45
C CYS A 234 1.35 18.68 1.65
N LEU A 235 0.90 19.55 0.74
CA LEU A 235 1.79 20.29 -0.18
C LEU A 235 2.16 21.69 0.33
N GLY A 236 1.46 22.21 1.35
CA GLY A 236 1.70 23.54 1.92
C GLY A 236 1.00 24.63 1.15
#